data_AF-A0A662H3F0-F1
#
_entry.id   AF-A0A662H3F0-F1
#
_cell.length_a   1.000
_cell.length_b   1.000
_cell.length_c   1.000
_cell.angle_alpha   90.00
_cell.angle_beta   90.00
_cell.angle_gamma   90.00
#
_symmetry.space_group_name_H-M   'P 1'
#
loop_
_entity.id
_entity.type
_entity.pdbx_description
1 polymer ?
#
loop_
_entity_poly.entity_id
_entity_poly.type
_entity_poly.pdbx_seq_one_letter_code
_entity_poly.pdbx_strand_id
1 'polypeptide(L)'
;AWIYRALTLLVIACPCALAISIPVAMVSGLIGGARNGVLIKGGRHLEHVTKVNVVALDKTGTLTRGRLVLSKVVPLNKLPSSELLKIAGSLSQYSNHPVDGAIVEEAKRRNIKLLEADAFKLIPGKGIEGVIKGRRYLFGNLKFLTEHGIKVPSQAHKLQKEKSIVSAFLADDKSLLGAFILEDDIRSDAIHTIRELKKRGLRVVMLTGDRSEVAEVVAKKLDLDEYYAELLPDEKVQVVENLMQKHKRHVAMVGDGINDAPALARACVGVAIGAGTEVAIESGDIVLIDSNLSKLVYLFDLSKKTMNIVMQNVFASIAIKVTLALLTVLGLIDLWVAVLVGDMGLSLAVIANALKLANSYA
;
A
#
# COMPACT_ATOMS: atom_id res chain seq x y z
N ALA A 1 61.94 -2.77 19.48
CA ALA A 1 60.64 -2.44 20.13
C ALA A 1 59.72 -1.65 19.20
N TRP A 2 60.12 -0.46 18.73
CA TRP A 2 59.25 0.41 17.91
C TRP A 2 58.86 -0.16 16.53
N ILE A 3 59.76 -0.88 15.85
CA ILE A 3 59.44 -1.54 14.57
C ILE A 3 58.31 -2.57 14.74
N TYR A 4 58.36 -3.39 15.80
CA TYR A 4 57.31 -4.37 16.10
C TYR A 4 55.96 -3.69 16.42
N ARG A 5 55.98 -2.61 17.19
CA ARG A 5 54.77 -1.81 17.47
C ARG A 5 54.19 -1.17 16.20
N ALA A 6 55.05 -0.66 15.31
CA ALA A 6 54.62 -0.09 14.02
C ALA A 6 53.98 -1.15 13.12
N LEU A 7 54.56 -2.36 13.03
CA LEU A 7 53.97 -3.48 12.30
C LEU A 7 52.64 -3.92 12.91
N THR A 8 52.53 -3.94 14.24
CA THR A 8 51.28 -4.28 14.94
C THR A 8 50.18 -3.25 14.66
N LEU A 9 50.51 -1.96 14.68
CA LEU A 9 49.57 -0.89 14.33
C LEU A 9 49.10 -0.97 12.87
N LEU A 10 50.00 -1.32 11.95
CA LEU A 10 49.64 -1.52 10.54
C LEU A 10 48.60 -2.64 10.38
N VAL A 11 48.74 -3.73 11.13
CA VAL A 11 47.76 -4.84 11.11
C VAL A 11 46.43 -4.41 11.74
N ILE A 12 46.45 -3.76 12.92
CA ILE A 12 45.24 -3.22 13.57
C ILE A 12 44.48 -2.24 12.67
N ALA A 13 45.16 -1.58 11.74
CA ALA A 13 44.52 -0.68 10.80
C ALA A 13 43.55 -1.39 9.84
N CYS A 14 43.70 -2.70 9.52
CA CYS A 14 42.82 -3.40 8.55
C CYS A 14 41.34 -3.29 8.95
N PRO A 15 40.48 -2.52 8.26
CA PRO A 15 39.09 -2.35 8.64
C PRO A 15 38.21 -3.56 8.30
N CYS A 16 38.74 -4.78 8.47
CA CYS A 16 38.17 -6.05 8.09
C CYS A 16 36.70 -6.19 8.60
N ALA A 17 36.45 -6.04 9.92
CA ALA A 17 35.10 -6.11 10.48
C ALA A 17 34.17 -4.96 10.07
N LEU A 18 34.72 -3.75 9.92
CA LEU A 18 33.96 -2.57 9.47
C LEU A 18 33.50 -2.74 8.02
N ALA A 19 34.37 -3.25 7.15
CA ALA A 19 34.09 -3.48 5.73
C ALA A 19 32.94 -4.48 5.52
N ILE A 20 32.89 -5.55 6.32
CA ILE A 20 31.83 -6.56 6.22
C ILE A 20 30.54 -6.18 6.96
N SER A 21 30.59 -5.20 7.87
CA SER A 21 29.46 -4.87 8.75
C SER A 21 28.19 -4.45 8.00
N ILE A 22 28.32 -3.59 6.99
CA ILE A 22 27.19 -3.07 6.22
C ILE A 22 26.62 -4.15 5.30
N PRO A 23 27.41 -4.82 4.43
CA PRO A 23 26.87 -5.83 3.52
C PRO A 23 26.16 -6.97 4.24
N VAL A 24 26.72 -7.48 5.35
CA VAL A 24 26.13 -8.61 6.08
C VAL A 24 24.82 -8.21 6.76
N ALA A 25 24.75 -7.02 7.37
CA ALA A 25 23.52 -6.51 7.97
C ALA A 25 22.44 -6.25 6.91
N MET A 26 22.81 -5.67 5.76
CA MET A 26 21.88 -5.45 4.65
C MET A 26 21.33 -6.76 4.11
N VAL A 27 22.20 -7.73 3.78
CA VAL A 27 21.77 -9.06 3.31
C VAL A 27 20.87 -9.75 4.33
N SER A 28 21.21 -9.68 5.62
CA SER A 28 20.37 -10.25 6.69
C SER A 28 19.00 -9.57 6.77
N GLY A 29 18.93 -8.26 6.59
CA GLY A 29 17.69 -7.50 6.51
C GLY A 29 16.85 -7.87 5.29
N LEU A 30 17.47 -8.00 4.11
CA LEU A 30 16.81 -8.44 2.88
C LEU A 30 16.22 -9.85 3.02
N ILE A 31 16.97 -10.78 3.60
CA ILE A 31 16.49 -12.15 3.88
C ILE A 31 15.33 -12.13 4.87
N GLY A 32 15.44 -11.35 5.95
CA GLY A 32 14.37 -11.19 6.94
C GLY A 32 13.10 -10.59 6.34
N GLY A 33 13.24 -9.61 5.43
CA GLY A 33 12.16 -9.06 4.63
C GLY A 33 11.48 -10.10 3.77
N ALA A 34 12.25 -10.82 2.95
CA ALA A 34 11.74 -11.83 2.02
C ALA A 34 10.98 -12.95 2.75
N ARG A 35 11.51 -13.44 3.87
CA ARG A 35 10.83 -14.44 4.73
C ARG A 35 9.49 -13.97 5.27
N ASN A 36 9.31 -12.66 5.39
CA ASN A 36 8.10 -12.02 5.91
C ASN A 36 7.22 -11.42 4.81
N GLY A 37 7.42 -11.78 3.55
CA GLY A 37 6.56 -11.32 2.45
C GLY A 37 6.88 -9.90 1.96
N VAL A 38 8.06 -9.35 2.27
CA VAL A 38 8.52 -8.03 1.84
C VAL A 38 9.80 -8.18 1.02
N LEU A 39 9.67 -8.17 -0.30
CA LEU A 39 10.78 -8.31 -1.23
C LEU A 39 11.42 -6.93 -1.48
N ILE A 40 12.72 -6.81 -1.25
CA ILE A 40 13.46 -5.55 -1.41
C ILE A 40 14.55 -5.78 -2.45
N LYS A 41 14.55 -4.99 -3.53
CA LYS A 41 15.47 -5.19 -4.67
C LYS A 41 16.93 -4.81 -4.38
N GLY A 42 17.20 -4.15 -3.26
CA GLY A 42 18.57 -3.82 -2.86
C GLY A 42 18.68 -3.09 -1.52
N GLY A 43 19.84 -3.22 -0.87
CA GLY A 43 20.10 -2.63 0.45
C GLY A 43 19.96 -1.10 0.50
N ARG A 44 20.20 -0.40 -0.63
CA ARG A 44 20.01 1.05 -0.73
C ARG A 44 18.57 1.47 -0.45
N HIS A 45 17.58 0.71 -0.92
CA HIS A 45 16.16 1.00 -0.70
C HIS A 45 15.78 0.76 0.77
N LEU A 46 16.31 -0.31 1.38
CA LEU A 46 16.16 -0.56 2.81
C LEU A 46 16.77 0.57 3.65
N GLU A 47 17.94 1.10 3.27
CA GLU A 47 18.53 2.26 3.94
C GLU A 47 17.64 3.50 3.80
N HIS A 48 17.17 3.79 2.58
CA HIS A 48 16.35 4.97 2.29
C HIS A 48 15.04 4.99 3.07
N VAL A 49 14.42 3.82 3.32
CA VAL A 49 13.20 3.71 4.14
C VAL A 49 13.39 4.36 5.52
N THR A 50 14.56 4.26 6.16
CA THR A 50 14.78 4.91 7.47
C THR A 50 14.73 6.43 7.43
N LYS A 51 14.99 7.03 6.26
CA LYS A 51 15.03 8.47 6.09
C LYS A 51 13.67 9.04 5.72
N VAL A 52 12.74 8.21 5.24
CA VAL A 52 11.39 8.61 4.81
C VAL A 52 10.63 9.26 5.97
N ASN A 53 9.99 10.39 5.69
CA ASN A 53 9.13 11.12 6.63
C ASN A 53 7.71 11.34 6.08
N VAL A 54 7.48 11.11 4.78
CA VAL A 54 6.15 11.16 4.14
C VAL A 54 5.89 9.85 3.40
N VAL A 55 4.71 9.29 3.62
CA VAL A 55 4.19 8.13 2.90
C VAL A 55 3.02 8.61 2.04
N ALA A 56 3.24 8.66 0.74
CA ALA A 56 2.22 8.90 -0.27
C ALA A 56 1.60 7.54 -0.66
N LEU A 57 0.28 7.40 -0.54
CA LEU A 57 -0.45 6.17 -0.86
C LEU A 57 -1.42 6.42 -2.01
N ASP A 58 -1.42 5.55 -3.00
CA ASP A 58 -2.53 5.48 -3.94
C ASP A 58 -3.82 5.02 -3.20
N LYS A 59 -4.98 5.43 -3.71
CA LYS A 59 -6.25 4.98 -3.15
C LYS A 59 -6.63 3.59 -3.66
N THR A 60 -6.78 3.44 -4.97
CA THR A 60 -7.42 2.27 -5.58
C THR A 60 -6.44 1.12 -5.62
N GLY A 61 -6.81 -0.04 -5.07
CA GLY A 61 -5.91 -1.21 -5.01
C GLY A 61 -4.83 -1.13 -3.92
N THR A 62 -4.58 0.05 -3.36
CA THR A 62 -3.63 0.26 -2.24
C THR A 62 -4.35 0.47 -0.90
N LEU A 63 -5.00 1.62 -0.67
CA LEU A 63 -5.81 1.84 0.55
C LEU A 63 -7.12 1.04 0.51
N THR A 64 -7.61 0.77 -0.69
CA THR A 64 -8.77 -0.09 -0.95
C THR A 64 -8.33 -1.40 -1.59
N ARG A 65 -9.26 -2.33 -1.70
CA ARG A 65 -9.05 -3.61 -2.38
C ARG A 65 -9.24 -3.51 -3.90
N GLY A 66 -9.61 -2.35 -4.44
CA GLY A 66 -9.89 -2.15 -5.87
C GLY A 66 -11.16 -2.89 -6.33
N ARG A 67 -12.07 -3.17 -5.40
CA ARG A 67 -13.32 -3.89 -5.65
C ARG A 67 -14.49 -3.08 -5.14
N LEU A 68 -15.53 -2.97 -5.96
CA LEU A 68 -16.75 -2.25 -5.59
C LEU A 68 -17.57 -3.07 -4.59
N VAL A 69 -18.12 -2.39 -3.59
CA VAL A 69 -19.06 -2.95 -2.62
C VAL A 69 -20.27 -2.04 -2.49
N LEU A 70 -21.45 -2.64 -2.30
CA LEU A 70 -22.67 -1.87 -2.11
C LEU A 70 -22.69 -1.24 -0.70
N SER A 71 -22.45 0.06 -0.63
CA SER A 71 -22.47 0.84 0.60
C SER A 71 -23.90 1.07 1.09
N LYS A 72 -24.78 1.54 0.18
CA LYS A 72 -26.14 1.94 0.55
C LYS A 72 -27.12 1.70 -0.59
N VAL A 73 -28.35 1.34 -0.23
CA VAL A 73 -29.51 1.35 -1.13
C VAL A 73 -30.41 2.48 -0.68
N VAL A 74 -30.68 3.42 -1.58
CA VAL A 74 -31.53 4.60 -1.35
C VAL A 74 -32.84 4.40 -2.10
N PRO A 75 -33.94 4.08 -1.39
CA PRO A 75 -35.26 4.04 -2.01
C PRO A 75 -35.66 5.43 -2.53
N LEU A 76 -36.16 5.47 -3.77
CA LEU A 76 -36.72 6.69 -4.37
C LEU A 76 -38.24 6.59 -4.56
N ASN A 77 -38.81 5.43 -4.23
CA ASN A 77 -40.23 5.16 -4.16
C ASN A 77 -40.58 4.49 -2.81
N LYS A 78 -41.78 3.92 -2.69
CA LYS A 78 -42.26 3.23 -1.49
C LYS A 78 -41.73 1.80 -1.32
N LEU A 79 -40.87 1.30 -2.22
CA LEU A 79 -40.34 -0.06 -2.10
C LEU A 79 -39.23 -0.11 -1.02
N PRO A 80 -39.21 -1.16 -0.19
CA PRO A 80 -38.15 -1.33 0.79
C PRO A 80 -36.82 -1.66 0.09
N SER A 81 -35.71 -1.26 0.72
CA SER A 81 -34.35 -1.49 0.20
C SER A 81 -34.04 -2.97 -0.07
N SER A 82 -34.64 -3.90 0.68
CA SER A 82 -34.49 -5.35 0.47
C SER A 82 -35.11 -5.80 -0.85
N GLU A 83 -36.28 -5.28 -1.22
CA GLU A 83 -36.96 -5.63 -2.47
C GLU A 83 -36.26 -4.99 -3.66
N LEU A 84 -35.78 -3.75 -3.50
CA LEU A 84 -34.93 -3.10 -4.51
C LEU A 84 -33.67 -3.93 -4.78
N LEU A 85 -32.96 -4.34 -3.73
CA LEU A 85 -31.77 -5.18 -3.84
C LEU A 85 -32.07 -6.56 -4.45
N LYS A 86 -33.23 -7.14 -4.13
CA LYS A 86 -33.68 -8.38 -4.73
C LYS A 86 -33.88 -8.24 -6.23
N ILE A 87 -34.57 -7.20 -6.69
CA ILE A 87 -34.82 -6.96 -8.11
C ILE A 87 -33.51 -6.69 -8.83
N ALA A 88 -32.70 -5.76 -8.33
CA ALA A 88 -31.41 -5.42 -8.93
C ALA A 88 -30.48 -6.63 -8.98
N GLY A 89 -30.31 -7.36 -7.87
CA GLY A 89 -29.49 -8.58 -7.83
C GLY A 89 -29.98 -9.69 -8.77
N SER A 90 -31.30 -9.79 -8.98
CA SER A 90 -31.89 -10.78 -9.91
C SER A 90 -31.61 -10.44 -11.38
N LEU A 91 -31.52 -9.15 -11.73
CA LEU A 91 -31.07 -8.74 -13.07
C LEU A 91 -29.55 -8.91 -13.20
N SER A 92 -28.81 -8.45 -12.18
CA SER A 92 -27.34 -8.39 -12.19
C SER A 92 -26.66 -9.76 -12.20
N GLN A 93 -27.35 -10.85 -11.81
CA GLN A 93 -26.76 -12.20 -11.80
C GLN A 93 -26.36 -12.73 -13.19
N TYR A 94 -26.86 -12.14 -14.27
CA TYR A 94 -26.54 -12.51 -15.65
C TYR A 94 -25.45 -11.63 -16.28
N SER A 95 -24.90 -10.67 -15.53
CA SER A 95 -23.89 -9.72 -16.00
C SER A 95 -22.55 -9.94 -15.31
N ASN A 96 -21.45 -9.77 -16.06
CA ASN A 96 -20.08 -9.83 -15.54
C ASN A 96 -19.51 -8.44 -15.19
N HIS A 97 -20.33 -7.38 -15.19
CA HIS A 97 -19.87 -6.04 -14.88
C HIS A 97 -19.56 -5.89 -13.36
N PRO A 98 -18.47 -5.21 -12.94
CA PRO A 98 -18.09 -5.09 -11.53
C PRO A 98 -19.19 -4.53 -10.62
N VAL A 99 -19.98 -3.56 -11.13
CA VAL A 99 -21.14 -3.01 -10.42
C VAL A 99 -22.19 -4.10 -10.15
N ASP A 100 -22.51 -4.90 -11.16
CA ASP A 100 -23.51 -5.97 -11.04
C ASP A 100 -23.03 -7.06 -10.08
N GLY A 101 -21.75 -7.42 -10.16
CA GLY A 101 -21.12 -8.35 -9.22
C GLY A 101 -21.28 -7.91 -7.76
N ALA A 102 -21.02 -6.64 -7.47
CA ALA A 102 -21.15 -6.08 -6.12
C ALA A 102 -22.60 -6.11 -5.59
N ILE A 103 -23.60 -5.89 -6.46
CA ILE A 103 -25.02 -6.02 -6.10
C ILE A 103 -25.37 -7.47 -5.76
N VAL A 104 -24.93 -8.42 -6.60
CA VAL A 104 -25.18 -9.85 -6.42
C VAL A 104 -24.52 -10.36 -5.13
N GLU A 105 -23.28 -9.94 -4.86
CA GLU A 105 -22.56 -10.31 -3.65
C GLU A 105 -23.28 -9.79 -2.40
N GLU A 106 -23.74 -8.55 -2.41
CA GLU A 106 -24.49 -7.98 -1.28
C GLU A 106 -25.86 -8.65 -1.08
N ALA A 107 -26.55 -9.02 -2.17
CA ALA A 107 -27.80 -9.77 -2.08
C ALA A 107 -27.59 -11.16 -1.45
N LYS A 108 -26.51 -11.88 -1.85
CA LYS A 108 -26.11 -13.15 -1.24
C LYS A 108 -25.74 -12.98 0.24
N ARG A 109 -24.96 -11.96 0.58
CA ARG A 109 -24.56 -11.65 1.96
C ARG A 109 -25.75 -11.40 2.89
N ARG A 110 -26.83 -10.79 2.37
CA ARG A 110 -28.08 -10.59 3.11
C ARG A 110 -29.05 -11.77 3.06
N ASN A 111 -28.65 -12.91 2.48
CA ASN A 111 -29.49 -14.09 2.27
C ASN A 111 -30.80 -13.78 1.51
N ILE A 112 -30.73 -12.86 0.54
CA ILE A 112 -31.87 -12.52 -0.31
C ILE A 112 -31.95 -13.55 -1.44
N LYS A 113 -33.07 -14.27 -1.51
CA LYS A 113 -33.33 -15.21 -2.61
C LYS A 113 -33.58 -14.44 -3.91
N LEU A 114 -32.66 -14.56 -4.86
CA LEU A 114 -32.79 -13.99 -6.19
C LEU A 114 -33.89 -14.69 -6.98
N LEU A 115 -34.48 -13.97 -7.93
CA LEU A 115 -35.54 -14.43 -8.82
C LEU A 115 -34.95 -14.69 -10.21
N GLU A 116 -35.61 -15.53 -11.01
CA GLU A 116 -35.30 -15.62 -12.43
C GLU A 116 -35.77 -14.36 -13.16
N ALA A 117 -34.95 -13.92 -14.12
CA ALA A 117 -35.29 -12.82 -15.01
C ALA A 117 -35.36 -13.33 -16.45
N ASP A 118 -36.48 -13.07 -17.10
CA ASP A 118 -36.70 -13.37 -18.50
C ASP A 118 -36.24 -12.21 -19.38
N ALA A 119 -36.00 -12.48 -20.67
CA ALA A 119 -35.66 -11.47 -21.68
C ALA A 119 -34.50 -10.54 -21.27
N PHE A 120 -33.48 -11.08 -20.58
CA PHE A 120 -32.31 -10.32 -20.17
C PHE A 120 -31.57 -9.73 -21.38
N LYS A 121 -31.20 -8.45 -21.28
CA LYS A 121 -30.40 -7.76 -22.29
C LYS A 121 -29.37 -6.86 -21.62
N LEU A 122 -28.11 -7.04 -22.01
CA LEU A 122 -27.00 -6.18 -21.62
C LEU A 122 -26.83 -5.07 -22.67
N ILE A 123 -26.75 -3.82 -22.20
CA ILE A 123 -26.55 -2.65 -23.04
C ILE A 123 -25.21 -2.02 -22.65
N PRO A 124 -24.14 -2.26 -23.45
CA PRO A 124 -22.79 -1.83 -23.13
C PRO A 124 -22.68 -0.34 -22.79
N GLY A 125 -21.98 -0.04 -21.69
CA GLY A 125 -21.76 1.33 -21.20
C GLY A 125 -23.01 2.03 -20.64
N LYS A 126 -24.15 1.34 -20.55
CA LYS A 126 -25.43 1.91 -20.12
C LYS A 126 -26.03 1.19 -18.93
N GLY A 127 -26.27 -0.11 -19.06
CA GLY A 127 -26.93 -0.92 -18.04
C GLY A 127 -27.46 -2.25 -18.56
N ILE A 128 -28.37 -2.83 -17.80
CA ILE A 128 -29.06 -4.09 -18.07
C ILE A 128 -30.58 -3.88 -18.00
N GLU A 129 -31.31 -4.70 -18.73
CA GLU A 129 -32.77 -4.78 -18.66
C GLU A 129 -33.24 -6.23 -18.63
N GLY A 130 -34.42 -6.45 -18.06
CA GLY A 130 -35.04 -7.77 -18.00
C GLY A 130 -36.44 -7.74 -17.42
N VAL A 131 -37.13 -8.87 -17.47
CA VAL A 131 -38.49 -9.03 -16.98
C VAL A 131 -38.49 -9.96 -15.77
N ILE A 132 -39.02 -9.48 -14.64
CA ILE A 132 -39.14 -10.27 -13.41
C ILE A 132 -40.61 -10.29 -13.01
N LYS A 133 -41.19 -11.49 -12.87
CA LYS A 133 -42.62 -11.69 -12.55
C LYS A 133 -43.54 -10.90 -13.49
N GLY A 134 -43.23 -10.88 -14.79
CA GLY A 134 -44.01 -10.19 -15.81
C GLY A 134 -43.89 -8.65 -15.81
N ARG A 135 -42.96 -8.06 -15.05
CA ARG A 135 -42.68 -6.62 -15.05
C ARG A 135 -41.28 -6.34 -15.60
N ARG A 136 -41.17 -5.37 -16.50
CA ARG A 136 -39.87 -4.93 -17.03
C ARG A 136 -39.17 -4.02 -16.04
N TYR A 137 -37.88 -4.26 -15.87
CA TYR A 137 -37.00 -3.48 -15.03
C TYR A 137 -35.74 -3.09 -15.80
N LEU A 138 -35.24 -1.89 -15.51
CA LEU A 138 -34.05 -1.29 -16.09
C LEU A 138 -33.07 -0.99 -14.95
N PHE A 139 -31.83 -1.44 -15.06
CA PHE A 139 -30.78 -1.18 -14.06
C PHE A 139 -29.52 -0.63 -14.72
N GLY A 140 -29.10 0.58 -14.37
CA GLY A 140 -27.95 1.20 -15.02
C GLY A 140 -27.72 2.66 -14.64
N ASN A 141 -27.01 3.39 -15.50
CA ASN A 141 -26.75 4.82 -15.28
C ASN A 141 -27.98 5.69 -15.61
N LEU A 142 -28.00 6.94 -15.14
CA LEU A 142 -29.16 7.83 -15.38
C LEU A 142 -29.36 8.14 -16.86
N LYS A 143 -28.31 8.18 -17.69
CA LYS A 143 -28.44 8.44 -19.13
C LYS A 143 -29.27 7.36 -19.81
N PHE A 144 -29.01 6.10 -19.48
CA PHE A 144 -29.75 4.93 -19.95
C PHE A 144 -31.23 5.00 -19.60
N LEU A 145 -31.55 5.37 -18.36
CA LEU A 145 -32.93 5.46 -17.88
C LEU A 145 -33.68 6.62 -18.55
N THR A 146 -33.03 7.77 -18.72
CA THR A 146 -33.62 8.93 -19.41
C THR A 146 -33.90 8.63 -20.88
N GLU A 147 -33.00 7.90 -21.57
CA GLU A 147 -33.22 7.44 -22.96
C GLU A 147 -34.43 6.50 -23.10
N HIS A 148 -34.80 5.79 -22.03
CA HIS A 148 -36.00 4.95 -21.95
C HIS A 148 -37.24 5.70 -21.47
N GLY A 149 -37.20 7.04 -21.39
CA GLY A 149 -38.33 7.87 -21.02
C GLY A 149 -38.64 7.91 -19.52
N ILE A 150 -37.75 7.38 -18.66
CA ILE A 150 -37.94 7.41 -17.21
C ILE A 150 -37.69 8.81 -16.67
N LYS A 151 -38.69 9.37 -15.97
CA LYS A 151 -38.55 10.66 -15.29
C LYS A 151 -37.58 10.52 -14.12
N VAL A 152 -36.47 11.26 -14.19
CA VAL A 152 -35.45 11.30 -13.14
C VAL A 152 -35.80 12.42 -12.14
N PRO A 153 -36.13 12.09 -10.87
CA PRO A 153 -36.41 13.10 -9.86
C PRO A 153 -35.15 13.91 -9.51
N SER A 154 -35.34 15.15 -9.06
CA SER A 154 -34.23 16.04 -8.63
C SER A 154 -33.35 15.41 -7.54
N GLN A 155 -33.92 14.56 -6.69
CA GLN A 155 -33.19 13.79 -5.68
C GLN A 155 -32.20 12.80 -6.29
N ALA A 156 -32.53 12.16 -7.42
CA ALA A 156 -31.60 11.27 -8.12
C ALA A 156 -30.44 12.05 -8.75
N HIS A 157 -30.71 13.25 -9.27
CA HIS A 157 -29.65 14.15 -9.70
C HIS A 157 -28.77 14.65 -8.55
N LYS A 158 -29.34 14.87 -7.35
CA LYS A 158 -28.55 15.17 -6.15
C LYS A 158 -27.67 14.00 -5.74
N LEU A 159 -28.19 12.76 -5.72
CA LEU A 159 -27.40 11.57 -5.41
C LEU A 159 -26.29 11.32 -6.45
N GLN A 160 -26.56 11.59 -7.73
CA GLN A 160 -25.53 11.55 -8.78
C GLN A 160 -24.49 12.69 -8.61
N LYS A 161 -24.93 13.88 -8.19
CA LYS A 161 -24.08 15.06 -7.93
C LYS A 161 -23.34 15.01 -6.60
N GLU A 162 -23.78 14.20 -5.63
CA GLU A 162 -23.03 13.87 -4.41
C GLU A 162 -21.80 13.01 -4.71
N LYS A 163 -21.64 12.55 -5.96
CA LYS A 163 -20.39 12.27 -6.70
C LYS A 163 -19.35 11.35 -6.05
N SER A 164 -19.63 10.80 -4.87
CA SER A 164 -18.61 10.15 -4.06
C SER A 164 -18.53 8.64 -4.31
N ILE A 165 -19.44 8.09 -5.11
CA ILE A 165 -19.74 6.66 -5.11
C ILE A 165 -20.33 6.26 -6.48
N VAL A 166 -19.93 5.13 -7.08
CA VAL A 166 -20.53 4.64 -8.34
C VAL A 166 -22.01 4.39 -8.09
N SER A 167 -22.87 5.19 -8.72
CA SER A 167 -24.31 5.13 -8.52
C SER A 167 -24.99 4.41 -9.68
N ALA A 168 -25.55 3.23 -9.42
CA ALA A 168 -26.46 2.55 -10.34
C ALA A 168 -27.89 2.78 -9.90
N PHE A 169 -28.82 2.81 -10.86
CA PHE A 169 -30.21 3.17 -10.61
C PHE A 169 -31.12 2.08 -11.16
N LEU A 170 -32.16 1.76 -10.41
CA LEU A 170 -33.20 0.82 -10.78
C LEU A 170 -34.48 1.58 -11.13
N ALA A 171 -35.08 1.25 -12.26
CA ALA A 171 -36.37 1.76 -12.70
C ALA A 171 -37.29 0.62 -13.17
N ASP A 172 -38.60 0.87 -13.12
CA ASP A 172 -39.59 0.14 -13.92
C ASP A 172 -39.99 0.99 -15.14
N ASP A 173 -40.97 0.54 -15.93
CA ASP A 173 -41.46 1.27 -17.12
C ASP A 173 -42.03 2.67 -16.81
N LYS A 174 -42.32 3.00 -15.54
CA LYS A 174 -43.02 4.23 -15.16
C LYS A 174 -42.14 5.20 -14.40
N SER A 175 -41.23 4.70 -13.57
CA SER A 175 -40.55 5.52 -12.57
C SER A 175 -39.24 4.92 -12.06
N LEU A 176 -38.40 5.80 -11.53
CA LEU A 176 -37.20 5.43 -10.79
C LEU A 176 -37.57 4.83 -9.43
N LEU A 177 -37.11 3.62 -9.15
CA LEU A 177 -37.44 2.87 -7.93
C LEU A 177 -36.42 3.12 -6.81
N GLY A 178 -35.13 3.16 -7.15
CA GLY A 178 -34.08 3.34 -6.17
C GLY A 178 -32.70 3.57 -6.77
N ALA A 179 -31.79 4.05 -5.93
CA ALA A 179 -30.38 4.22 -6.25
C ALA A 179 -29.51 3.27 -5.39
N PHE A 180 -28.43 2.80 -5.99
CA PHE A 180 -27.48 1.86 -5.43
C PHE A 180 -26.13 2.55 -5.41
N ILE A 181 -25.56 2.65 -4.24
CA ILE A 181 -24.42 3.49 -3.93
C ILE A 181 -23.25 2.53 -3.67
N LEU A 182 -22.37 2.34 -4.67
CA LEU A 182 -21.22 1.43 -4.63
C LEU A 182 -19.88 2.13 -4.40
N GLU A 183 -19.24 1.87 -3.26
CA GLU A 183 -17.93 2.43 -2.93
C GLU A 183 -16.82 1.40 -3.12
N ASP A 184 -15.57 1.84 -3.17
CA ASP A 184 -14.42 0.95 -3.20
C ASP A 184 -14.12 0.44 -1.78
N ASP A 185 -13.96 -0.87 -1.64
CA ASP A 185 -13.82 -1.55 -0.34
C ASP A 185 -12.49 -1.18 0.33
N ILE A 186 -12.55 -0.34 1.36
CA ILE A 186 -11.38 0.04 2.16
C ILE A 186 -10.80 -1.20 2.83
N ARG A 187 -9.47 -1.36 2.78
CA ARG A 187 -8.79 -2.47 3.44
C ARG A 187 -9.03 -2.42 4.95
N SER A 188 -9.38 -3.57 5.53
CA SER A 188 -9.63 -3.72 6.97
C SER A 188 -8.42 -3.33 7.84
N ASP A 189 -7.22 -3.54 7.32
CA ASP A 189 -5.93 -3.24 7.94
C ASP A 189 -5.43 -1.81 7.66
N ALA A 190 -6.09 -1.03 6.79
CA ALA A 190 -5.65 0.32 6.44
C ALA A 190 -5.69 1.26 7.64
N ILE A 191 -6.81 1.32 8.37
CA ILE A 191 -6.98 2.22 9.53
C ILE A 191 -5.88 1.98 10.58
N HIS A 192 -5.63 0.71 10.91
CA HIS A 192 -4.57 0.34 11.84
C HIS A 192 -3.20 0.73 11.30
N THR A 193 -2.93 0.44 10.02
CA THR A 193 -1.63 0.73 9.40
C THR A 193 -1.33 2.22 9.40
N ILE A 194 -2.28 3.06 8.97
CA ILE A 194 -2.11 4.51 8.98
C ILE A 194 -1.80 5.03 10.38
N ARG A 195 -2.55 4.56 11.39
CA ARG A 195 -2.31 4.94 12.78
C ARG A 195 -0.90 4.58 13.25
N GLU A 196 -0.40 3.40 12.90
CA GLU A 196 0.95 2.95 13.26
C GLU A 196 2.06 3.71 12.52
N LEU A 197 1.83 4.12 11.27
CA LEU A 197 2.75 4.99 10.54
C LEU A 197 2.80 6.38 11.19
N LYS A 198 1.64 6.97 11.53
CA LYS A 198 1.57 8.27 12.21
C LYS A 198 2.23 8.24 13.58
N LYS A 199 2.07 7.16 14.37
CA LYS A 199 2.79 6.97 15.65
C LYS A 199 4.32 6.97 15.51
N ARG A 200 4.84 6.59 14.35
CA ARG A 200 6.28 6.63 14.03
C ARG A 200 6.74 8.03 13.56
N GLY A 201 5.85 9.02 13.57
CA GLY A 201 6.12 10.39 13.12
C GLY A 201 6.07 10.57 11.61
N LEU A 202 5.53 9.59 10.87
CA LEU A 202 5.37 9.68 9.42
C LEU A 202 4.10 10.44 9.09
N ARG A 203 4.20 11.37 8.12
CA ARG A 203 3.03 12.01 7.52
C ARG A 203 2.45 11.10 6.45
N VAL A 204 1.14 10.92 6.45
CA VAL A 204 0.45 10.04 5.52
C VAL A 204 -0.44 10.86 4.59
N VAL A 205 -0.20 10.70 3.28
CA VAL A 205 -0.87 11.46 2.22
C VAL A 205 -1.52 10.49 1.24
N MET A 206 -2.75 10.77 0.80
CA MET A 206 -3.40 9.99 -0.27
C MET A 206 -3.35 10.72 -1.60
N LEU A 207 -3.06 9.99 -2.68
CA LEU A 207 -3.13 10.46 -4.06
C LEU A 207 -4.20 9.65 -4.79
N THR A 208 -5.11 10.33 -5.48
CA THR A 208 -6.18 9.64 -6.22
C THR A 208 -6.64 10.43 -7.44
N GLY A 209 -7.09 9.69 -8.46
CA GLY A 209 -7.82 10.27 -9.61
C GLY A 209 -9.32 10.44 -9.33
N ASP A 210 -9.81 9.99 -8.18
CA ASP A 210 -11.19 10.19 -7.77
C ASP A 210 -11.46 11.67 -7.48
N ARG A 211 -12.74 12.03 -7.48
CA ARG A 211 -13.18 13.39 -7.16
C ARG A 211 -12.84 13.80 -5.74
N SER A 212 -12.67 15.11 -5.53
CA SER A 212 -12.28 15.68 -4.24
C SER A 212 -13.23 15.27 -3.11
N GLU A 213 -14.53 15.19 -3.38
CA GLU A 213 -15.52 14.79 -2.37
C GLU A 213 -15.36 13.32 -1.94
N VAL A 214 -15.04 12.42 -2.88
CA VAL A 214 -14.73 11.00 -2.58
C VAL A 214 -13.49 10.92 -1.70
N ALA A 215 -12.44 11.62 -2.13
CA ALA A 215 -11.14 11.62 -1.49
C ALA A 215 -11.24 12.16 -0.06
N GLU A 216 -12.02 13.21 0.16
CA GLU A 216 -12.26 13.80 1.48
C GLU A 216 -12.93 12.80 2.43
N VAL A 217 -13.95 12.06 1.96
CA VAL A 217 -14.65 11.04 2.76
C VAL A 217 -13.70 9.92 3.16
N VAL A 218 -12.89 9.41 2.22
CA VAL A 218 -11.91 8.34 2.49
C VAL A 218 -10.81 8.85 3.43
N ALA A 219 -10.29 10.05 3.20
CA ALA A 219 -9.27 10.67 4.02
C ALA A 219 -9.73 10.86 5.47
N LYS A 220 -10.98 11.30 5.67
CA LYS A 220 -11.60 11.41 7.01
C LYS A 220 -11.80 10.05 7.67
N LYS A 221 -12.28 9.04 6.94
CA LYS A 221 -12.46 7.67 7.47
C LYS A 221 -11.13 7.06 7.93
N LEU A 222 -10.03 7.35 7.23
CA LEU A 222 -8.70 6.81 7.49
C LEU A 222 -7.82 7.69 8.40
N ASP A 223 -8.27 8.90 8.78
CA ASP A 223 -7.50 9.89 9.53
C ASP A 223 -6.17 10.27 8.84
N LEU A 224 -6.23 10.60 7.55
CA LEU A 224 -5.05 11.02 6.77
C LEU A 224 -4.67 12.49 7.06
N ASP A 225 -3.39 12.83 6.89
CA ASP A 225 -2.91 14.20 7.13
C ASP A 225 -3.23 15.13 5.95
N GLU A 226 -3.10 14.63 4.72
CA GLU A 226 -3.38 15.37 3.48
C GLU A 226 -3.93 14.43 2.39
N TYR A 227 -4.63 14.97 1.41
CA TYR A 227 -5.03 14.24 0.21
C TYR A 227 -4.94 15.13 -1.04
N TYR A 228 -4.68 14.50 -2.17
CA TYR A 228 -4.71 15.10 -3.49
C TYR A 228 -5.64 14.26 -4.38
N ALA A 229 -6.62 14.93 -4.98
CA ALA A 229 -7.71 14.32 -5.73
C ALA A 229 -7.73 14.82 -7.18
N GLU A 230 -8.52 14.16 -8.02
CA GLU A 230 -8.71 14.48 -9.44
C GLU A 230 -7.41 14.44 -10.26
N LEU A 231 -6.42 13.67 -9.79
CA LEU A 231 -5.11 13.58 -10.43
C LEU A 231 -5.12 12.63 -11.63
N LEU A 232 -4.61 13.11 -12.76
CA LEU A 232 -4.13 12.28 -13.86
C LEU A 232 -2.81 11.57 -13.49
N PRO A 233 -2.42 10.49 -14.19
CA PRO A 233 -1.18 9.78 -13.90
C PRO A 233 0.07 10.69 -13.86
N ASP A 234 0.22 11.61 -14.81
CA ASP A 234 1.35 12.56 -14.84
C ASP A 234 1.31 13.56 -13.68
N GLU A 235 0.12 13.97 -13.25
CA GLU A 235 -0.06 14.88 -12.12
C GLU A 235 0.28 14.19 -10.80
N LYS A 236 0.03 12.88 -10.66
CA LYS A 236 0.52 12.11 -9.50
C LYS A 236 2.04 12.19 -9.38
N VAL A 237 2.76 12.09 -10.50
CA VAL A 237 4.23 12.21 -10.53
C VAL A 237 4.65 13.60 -10.03
N GLN A 238 4.01 14.66 -10.53
CA GLN A 238 4.30 16.04 -10.11
C GLN A 238 4.04 16.26 -8.62
N VAL A 239 2.94 15.71 -8.07
CA VAL A 239 2.66 15.77 -6.63
C VAL A 239 3.77 15.09 -5.83
N VAL A 240 4.22 13.90 -6.25
CA VAL A 240 5.35 13.20 -5.59
C VAL A 240 6.62 14.04 -5.67
N GLU A 241 6.93 14.65 -6.81
CA GLU A 241 8.08 15.56 -6.94
C GLU A 241 8.02 16.75 -5.99
N ASN A 242 6.84 17.40 -5.89
CA ASN A 242 6.62 18.53 -4.99
C ASN A 242 6.78 18.12 -3.53
N LEU A 243 6.24 16.96 -3.14
CA LEU A 243 6.45 16.38 -1.82
C LEU A 243 7.94 16.11 -1.57
N MET A 244 8.66 15.56 -2.56
CA MET A 244 10.09 15.33 -2.45
C MET A 244 10.89 16.62 -2.28
N GLN A 245 10.53 17.71 -2.98
CA GLN A 245 11.19 19.00 -2.80
C GLN A 245 10.96 19.55 -1.39
N LYS A 246 9.71 19.52 -0.91
CA LYS A 246 9.31 20.00 0.43
C LYS A 246 9.95 19.18 1.56
N HIS A 247 10.13 17.88 1.35
CA HIS A 247 10.57 16.93 2.38
C HIS A 247 12.00 16.39 2.16
N LYS A 248 12.87 17.13 1.45
CA LYS A 248 14.30 16.77 1.25
C LYS A 248 14.50 15.37 0.65
N ARG A 249 13.64 14.98 -0.29
CA ARG A 249 13.60 13.66 -0.96
C ARG A 249 13.26 12.49 -0.04
N HIS A 250 12.57 12.69 1.07
CA HIS A 250 12.24 11.61 2.01
C HIS A 250 10.79 11.12 1.87
N VAL A 251 10.39 10.81 0.64
CA VAL A 251 9.02 10.39 0.31
C VAL A 251 9.02 8.96 -0.19
N ALA A 252 8.20 8.11 0.44
CA ALA A 252 7.84 6.80 -0.09
C ALA A 252 6.50 6.91 -0.84
N MET A 253 6.43 6.38 -2.05
CA MET A 253 5.17 6.19 -2.77
C MET A 253 4.75 4.73 -2.62
N VAL A 254 3.48 4.49 -2.33
CA VAL A 254 2.90 3.16 -2.15
C VAL A 254 1.76 2.99 -3.13
N GLY A 255 1.78 1.92 -3.91
CA GLY A 255 0.92 1.78 -5.08
C GLY A 255 0.71 0.33 -5.51
N ASP A 256 -0.26 0.07 -6.40
CA ASP A 256 -0.51 -1.28 -6.93
C ASP A 256 0.46 -1.67 -8.07
N GLY A 257 1.20 -0.70 -8.58
CA GLY A 257 2.19 -0.84 -9.65
C GLY A 257 1.59 -0.81 -11.05
N ILE A 258 0.27 -0.76 -11.21
CA ILE A 258 -0.39 -0.79 -12.52
C ILE A 258 -0.57 0.64 -13.06
N ASN A 259 -1.17 1.52 -12.25
CA ASN A 259 -1.51 2.88 -12.68
C ASN A 259 -0.56 3.95 -12.12
N ASP A 260 0.31 3.56 -11.21
CA ASP A 260 1.15 4.41 -10.37
C ASP A 260 2.64 4.08 -10.51
N ALA A 261 3.02 3.20 -11.44
CA ALA A 261 4.41 2.89 -11.77
C ALA A 261 5.29 4.13 -12.02
N PRO A 262 4.85 5.17 -12.78
CA PRO A 262 5.65 6.39 -12.95
C PRO A 262 5.88 7.14 -11.62
N ALA A 263 4.87 7.16 -10.74
CA ALA A 263 4.97 7.84 -9.44
C ALA A 263 5.85 7.03 -8.46
N LEU A 264 5.75 5.70 -8.49
CA LEU A 264 6.61 4.78 -7.72
C LEU A 264 8.08 4.96 -8.09
N ALA A 265 8.39 4.98 -9.40
CA ALA A 265 9.75 5.17 -9.90
C ALA A 265 10.33 6.54 -9.56
N ARG A 266 9.48 7.56 -9.39
CA ARG A 266 9.94 8.92 -9.12
C ARG A 266 10.28 9.16 -7.65
N ALA A 267 9.59 8.46 -6.75
CA ALA A 267 9.77 8.58 -5.30
C ALA A 267 11.18 8.20 -4.84
N CYS A 268 11.51 8.51 -3.58
CA CYS A 268 12.77 8.06 -3.00
C CYS A 268 12.81 6.54 -2.80
N VAL A 269 11.64 5.99 -2.48
CA VAL A 269 11.36 4.57 -2.36
C VAL A 269 9.97 4.32 -2.93
N GLY A 270 9.89 3.51 -3.99
CA GLY A 270 8.64 2.99 -4.50
C GLY A 270 8.28 1.66 -3.85
N VAL A 271 7.10 1.56 -3.20
CA VAL A 271 6.59 0.32 -2.59
C VAL A 271 5.37 -0.16 -3.35
N ALA A 272 5.48 -1.27 -4.05
CA ALA A 272 4.34 -1.91 -4.70
C ALA A 272 3.61 -2.85 -3.72
N ILE A 273 2.28 -2.85 -3.72
CA ILE A 273 1.42 -3.78 -2.98
C ILE A 273 0.62 -4.64 -3.95
N GLY A 274 0.57 -5.94 -3.71
CA GLY A 274 -0.29 -6.83 -4.50
C GLY A 274 0.44 -8.07 -5.00
N ALA A 275 -0.35 -9.11 -5.20
CA ALA A 275 0.08 -10.50 -5.36
C ALA A 275 0.93 -10.72 -6.61
N GLY A 276 2.24 -10.53 -6.50
CA GLY A 276 3.26 -11.13 -7.36
C GLY A 276 3.04 -10.96 -8.88
N THR A 277 2.29 -9.96 -9.31
CA THR A 277 2.15 -9.66 -10.74
C THR A 277 3.49 -9.14 -11.23
N GLU A 278 3.89 -9.58 -12.42
CA GLU A 278 5.16 -9.17 -13.04
C GLU A 278 5.28 -7.64 -13.06
N VAL A 279 4.16 -6.95 -13.30
CA VAL A 279 4.03 -5.49 -13.29
C VAL A 279 4.37 -4.87 -11.93
N ALA A 280 3.86 -5.41 -10.81
CA ALA A 280 4.17 -4.90 -9.47
C ALA A 280 5.64 -5.18 -9.11
N ILE A 281 6.16 -6.33 -9.52
CA ILE A 281 7.57 -6.68 -9.33
C ILE A 281 8.48 -5.76 -10.12
N GLU A 282 8.14 -5.38 -11.35
CA GLU A 282 8.97 -4.48 -12.15
C GLU A 282 8.93 -3.03 -11.67
N SER A 283 7.76 -2.57 -11.23
CA SER A 283 7.49 -1.14 -10.98
C SER A 283 7.98 -0.59 -9.63
N GLY A 284 8.15 -1.44 -8.61
CA GLY A 284 8.55 -1.02 -7.25
C GLY A 284 10.02 -1.29 -6.92
N ASP A 285 10.61 -0.49 -6.04
CA ASP A 285 11.89 -0.79 -5.38
C ASP A 285 11.73 -1.91 -4.33
N ILE A 286 10.56 -1.93 -3.70
CA ILE A 286 10.14 -2.84 -2.66
C ILE A 286 8.75 -3.36 -3.01
N VAL A 287 8.49 -4.64 -2.80
CA VAL A 287 7.23 -5.30 -3.14
C VAL A 287 6.68 -6.03 -1.92
N LEU A 288 5.46 -5.72 -1.55
CA LEU A 288 4.69 -6.46 -0.55
C LEU A 288 3.96 -7.60 -1.28
N ILE A 289 4.44 -8.83 -1.07
CA ILE A 289 3.94 -10.03 -1.76
C ILE A 289 2.47 -10.27 -1.42
N ASP A 290 2.12 -10.09 -0.15
CA ASP A 290 0.74 -10.15 0.29
C ASP A 290 0.07 -8.80 0.09
N SER A 291 -1.23 -8.80 -0.19
CA SER A 291 -2.03 -7.57 -0.22
C SER A 291 -2.32 -7.02 1.20
N ASN A 292 -1.47 -7.29 2.18
CA ASN A 292 -1.59 -6.81 3.54
C ASN A 292 -0.77 -5.53 3.71
N LEU A 293 -1.45 -4.39 3.83
CA LEU A 293 -0.83 -3.08 3.99
C LEU A 293 -0.06 -2.98 5.31
N SER A 294 -0.40 -3.79 6.33
CA SER A 294 0.33 -3.82 7.60
C SER A 294 1.81 -4.20 7.45
N LYS A 295 2.18 -4.86 6.34
CA LYS A 295 3.59 -5.16 6.01
C LYS A 295 4.41 -3.90 5.75
N LEU A 296 3.77 -2.78 5.42
CA LEU A 296 4.42 -1.48 5.34
C LEU A 296 4.98 -1.05 6.70
N VAL A 297 4.23 -1.27 7.80
CA VAL A 297 4.72 -0.99 9.16
C VAL A 297 5.93 -1.86 9.48
N TYR A 298 5.85 -3.15 9.15
CA TYR A 298 6.97 -4.08 9.31
C TYR A 298 8.21 -3.62 8.53
N LEU A 299 8.06 -3.14 7.29
CA LEU A 299 9.16 -2.63 6.48
C LEU A 299 9.89 -1.47 7.16
N PHE A 300 9.16 -0.50 7.73
CA PHE A 300 9.77 0.61 8.47
C PHE A 300 10.52 0.12 9.72
N ASP A 301 9.94 -0.82 10.46
CA ASP A 301 10.58 -1.38 11.66
C ASP A 301 11.85 -2.19 11.32
N LEU A 302 11.79 -3.01 10.27
CA LEU A 302 12.90 -3.79 9.76
C LEU A 302 14.05 -2.88 9.29
N SER A 303 13.73 -1.84 8.53
CA SER A 303 14.68 -0.83 8.07
C SER A 303 15.39 -0.15 9.23
N LYS A 304 14.62 0.31 10.23
CA LYS A 304 15.18 0.95 11.44
C LYS A 304 16.06 -0.01 12.25
N LYS A 305 15.62 -1.25 12.46
CA LYS A 305 16.42 -2.29 13.15
C LYS A 305 17.71 -2.61 12.40
N THR A 306 17.65 -2.72 11.07
CA THR A 306 18.82 -2.99 10.23
C THR A 306 19.85 -1.87 10.37
N MET A 307 19.41 -0.62 10.25
CA MET A 307 20.32 0.52 10.39
C MET A 307 20.87 0.69 11.81
N ASN A 308 20.09 0.35 12.85
CA ASN A 308 20.61 0.30 14.21
C ASN A 308 21.73 -0.74 14.37
N ILE A 309 21.59 -1.93 13.79
CA ILE A 309 22.64 -2.95 13.83
C ILE A 309 23.87 -2.51 13.03
N VAL A 310 23.68 -1.88 11.86
CA VAL A 310 24.78 -1.27 11.11
C VAL A 310 25.54 -0.27 11.98
N MET A 311 24.85 0.66 12.63
CA MET A 311 25.49 1.66 13.48
C MET A 311 26.18 1.06 14.70
N GLN A 312 25.59 0.04 15.33
CA GLN A 312 26.22 -0.72 16.42
C GLN A 312 27.52 -1.37 15.95
N ASN A 313 27.50 -2.05 14.80
CA ASN A 313 28.65 -2.75 14.26
C ASN A 313 29.76 -1.78 13.84
N VAL A 314 29.41 -0.67 13.21
CA VAL A 314 30.35 0.40 12.84
C VAL A 314 30.99 1.01 14.09
N PHE A 315 30.18 1.40 15.08
CA PHE A 315 30.68 1.99 16.31
C PHE A 315 31.57 1.01 17.09
N ALA A 316 31.14 -0.24 17.27
CA ALA A 316 31.93 -1.28 17.92
C ALA A 316 33.26 -1.51 17.19
N SER A 317 33.24 -1.54 15.85
CA SER A 317 34.45 -1.77 15.05
C SER A 317 35.46 -0.65 15.22
N ILE A 318 35.01 0.61 15.16
CA ILE A 318 35.88 1.77 15.34
C ILE A 318 36.39 1.84 16.78
N ALA A 319 35.52 1.69 17.78
CA ALA A 319 35.88 1.79 19.19
C ALA A 319 36.93 0.75 19.60
N ILE A 320 36.74 -0.51 19.20
CA ILE A 320 37.70 -1.59 19.49
C ILE A 320 39.03 -1.33 18.80
N LYS A 321 39.02 -0.91 17.53
CA LYS A 321 40.27 -0.58 16.80
C LYS A 321 41.05 0.55 17.43
N VAL A 322 40.38 1.64 17.80
CA VAL A 322 41.02 2.78 18.47
C VAL A 322 41.60 2.34 19.82
N THR A 323 40.85 1.52 20.57
CA THR A 323 41.31 1.00 21.87
C THR A 323 42.55 0.10 21.72
N LEU A 324 42.53 -0.85 20.78
CA LEU A 324 43.67 -1.74 20.52
C LEU A 324 44.90 -0.94 20.01
N ALA A 325 44.70 0.07 19.18
CA ALA A 325 45.78 0.92 18.70
C ALA A 325 46.45 1.70 19.85
N LEU A 326 45.67 2.31 20.73
CA LEU A 326 46.18 3.02 21.91
C LEU A 326 46.96 2.09 22.84
N LEU A 327 46.41 0.91 23.13
CA LEU A 327 47.07 -0.09 23.99
C LEU A 327 48.36 -0.65 23.36
N THR A 328 48.42 -0.74 22.02
CA THR A 328 49.64 -1.13 21.28
C THR A 328 50.74 -0.07 21.40
N VAL A 329 50.38 1.22 21.34
CA VAL A 329 51.33 2.33 21.55
C VAL A 329 51.92 2.28 22.96
N LEU A 330 51.08 2.00 23.97
CA LEU A 330 51.51 1.78 25.36
C LEU A 330 52.33 0.49 25.55
N GLY A 331 52.36 -0.40 24.57
CA GLY A 331 53.12 -1.65 24.61
C GLY A 331 52.45 -2.76 25.42
N LEU A 332 51.14 -2.69 25.62
CA LEU A 332 50.34 -3.65 26.39
C LEU A 332 49.74 -4.77 25.53
N ILE A 333 49.82 -4.65 24.20
CA ILE A 333 49.19 -5.57 23.24
C ILE A 333 50.23 -6.08 22.25
N ASP A 334 50.24 -7.41 22.12
CA ASP A 334 51.00 -8.13 21.11
C ASP A 334 50.20 -8.36 19.83
N LEU A 335 50.90 -8.65 18.75
CA LEU A 335 50.32 -8.88 17.43
C LEU A 335 49.23 -9.96 17.42
N TRP A 336 49.42 -11.05 18.18
CA TRP A 336 48.45 -12.16 18.18
C TRP A 336 47.10 -11.74 18.79
N VAL A 337 47.11 -10.91 19.84
CA VAL A 337 45.88 -10.38 20.46
C VAL A 337 45.16 -9.47 19.50
N ALA A 338 45.92 -8.60 18.81
CA ALA A 338 45.38 -7.69 17.81
C ALA A 338 44.63 -8.43 16.70
N VAL A 339 45.21 -9.51 16.16
CA VAL A 339 44.58 -10.31 15.10
C VAL A 339 43.38 -11.11 15.63
N LEU A 340 43.56 -11.82 16.74
CA LEU A 340 42.52 -12.72 17.26
C LEU A 340 41.28 -11.95 17.73
N VAL A 341 41.48 -10.90 18.53
CA VAL A 341 40.37 -10.12 19.11
C VAL A 341 39.91 -9.02 18.16
N GLY A 342 40.85 -8.30 17.54
CA GLY A 342 40.56 -7.12 16.73
C GLY A 342 40.02 -7.43 15.35
N ASP A 343 40.59 -8.41 14.64
CA ASP A 343 40.14 -8.73 13.28
C ASP A 343 39.15 -9.90 13.28
N MET A 344 39.57 -11.09 13.73
CA MET A 344 38.75 -12.30 13.65
C MET A 344 37.56 -12.26 14.60
N GLY A 345 37.81 -12.01 15.89
CA GLY A 345 36.77 -11.99 16.92
C GLY A 345 35.72 -10.93 16.67
N LEU A 346 36.14 -9.72 16.33
CA LEU A 346 35.24 -8.63 15.98
C LEU A 346 34.43 -8.92 14.70
N SER A 347 35.05 -9.50 13.67
CA SER A 347 34.34 -9.88 12.44
C SER A 347 33.24 -10.91 12.74
N LEU A 348 33.55 -11.93 13.54
CA LEU A 348 32.55 -12.93 13.97
C LEU A 348 31.43 -12.29 14.80
N ALA A 349 31.75 -11.38 15.70
CA ALA A 349 30.76 -10.68 16.52
C ALA A 349 29.81 -9.81 15.66
N VAL A 350 30.36 -9.07 14.69
CA VAL A 350 29.60 -8.24 13.74
C VAL A 350 28.68 -9.10 12.88
N ILE A 351 29.17 -10.24 12.37
CA ILE A 351 28.36 -11.21 11.60
C ILE A 351 27.24 -11.78 12.47
N ALA A 352 27.55 -12.26 13.67
CA ALA A 352 26.57 -12.82 14.58
C ALA A 352 25.48 -11.80 14.97
N ASN A 353 25.85 -10.53 15.16
CA ASN A 353 24.88 -9.47 15.44
C ASN A 353 23.97 -9.19 14.25
N ALA A 354 24.52 -9.18 13.03
CA ALA A 354 23.76 -8.99 11.79
C ALA A 354 22.78 -10.14 11.52
N LEU A 355 23.18 -11.39 11.76
CA LEU A 355 22.33 -12.57 11.54
C LEU A 355 21.07 -12.58 12.41
N LYS A 356 21.03 -11.85 13.53
CA LYS A 356 19.82 -11.69 14.34
C LYS A 356 18.66 -11.08 13.54
N LEU A 357 18.94 -10.27 12.51
CA LEU A 357 17.90 -9.68 11.64
C LEU A 357 17.14 -10.74 10.84
N ALA A 358 17.83 -11.81 10.42
CA ALA A 358 17.22 -12.90 9.67
C ALA A 358 16.30 -13.79 10.53
N ASN A 359 16.47 -13.74 11.86
CA ASN A 359 15.79 -14.62 12.82
C ASN A 359 14.84 -13.89 13.80
N SER A 360 14.90 -12.56 13.94
CA SER A 360 14.13 -11.80 14.95
C SER A 360 12.63 -11.67 14.67
N TYR A 361 12.13 -12.24 13.59
CA TYR A 361 10.73 -12.15 13.16
C TYR A 361 10.20 -13.48 12.59
N ALA A 362 10.78 -14.60 13.03
CA ALA A 362 10.25 -15.94 12.80
C ALA A 362 9.31 -16.35 13.93
#